data_AF-A0A7X9RYL4-F1
#
_entry.id   AF-A0A7X9RYL4-F1
#
_cell.length_a   1.000
_cell.length_b   1.000
_cell.length_c   1.000
_cell.angle_alpha   90.00
_cell.angle_beta   90.00
_cell.angle_gamma   90.00
#
_symmetry.space_group_name_H-M   'P 1'
#
loop_
_entity.id
_entity.type
_entity.pdbx_description
1 polymer ?
#
loop_
_entity_poly.entity_id
_entity_poly.type
_entity_poly.pdbx_seq_one_letter_code
_entity_poly.pdbx_strand_id
1 'polypeptide(L)' 'MTYSDKSLTEIAFDLNFSHIAHMSKVFKKHYGHAPSELRDKNKQVYA' A
#
# COMPACT_ATOMS: atom_id res chain seq x y z
N MET A 1 -13.98 -10.44 3.80
CA MET A 1 -12.86 -10.19 4.72
C MET A 1 -11.74 -9.56 3.91
N THR A 2 -11.86 -8.27 3.68
CA THR A 2 -10.89 -7.44 2.95
C THR A 2 -9.62 -7.37 3.79
N TYR A 3 -8.52 -7.83 3.24
CA TYR A 3 -7.26 -8.01 3.96
C TYR A 3 -6.71 -6.66 4.43
N SER A 4 -6.94 -6.36 5.72
CA SER A 4 -6.31 -5.31 6.52
C SER A 4 -6.80 -3.87 6.29
N ASP A 5 -7.44 -3.30 7.30
CA ASP A 5 -7.68 -1.85 7.45
C ASP A 5 -6.39 -1.07 7.77
N LYS A 6 -5.23 -1.73 7.75
CA LYS A 6 -3.94 -1.11 8.02
C LYS A 6 -3.67 -0.01 7.00
N SER A 7 -3.36 1.16 7.51
CA SER A 7 -2.88 2.27 6.72
C SER A 7 -1.55 1.92 6.04
N LEU A 8 -1.26 2.57 4.92
CA LEU A 8 0.03 2.45 4.23
C LEU A 8 1.22 2.76 5.15
N THR A 9 0.99 3.63 6.13
CA THR A 9 1.94 3.98 7.18
C THR A 9 2.25 2.76 8.06
N GLU A 10 1.23 2.07 8.56
CA GLU A 10 1.39 0.88 9.40
C GLU A 10 2.07 -0.26 8.64
N ILE A 11 1.69 -0.47 7.37
CA ILE A 11 2.34 -1.48 6.52
C ILE A 11 3.81 -1.12 6.30
N ALA A 12 4.13 0.17 6.09
CA ALA A 12 5.51 0.62 5.96
C ALA A 12 6.32 0.39 7.25
N PHE A 13 5.73 0.68 8.42
CA PHE A 13 6.37 0.42 9.72
C PHE A 13 6.56 -1.07 9.99
N ASP A 14 5.57 -1.92 9.72
CA ASP A 14 5.65 -3.38 9.87
C ASP A 14 6.79 -3.97 9.01
N LEU A 15 7.02 -3.39 7.84
CA LEU A 15 8.09 -3.76 6.92
C LEU A 15 9.44 -3.09 7.23
N ASN A 16 9.58 -2.43 8.39
CA ASN A 16 10.77 -1.69 8.80
C ASN A 16 11.21 -0.57 7.83
N PHE A 17 10.29 0.00 7.06
CA PHE A 17 10.58 1.20 6.28
C PHE A 17 10.52 2.43 7.18
N SER A 18 11.62 3.19 7.20
CA SER A 18 11.66 4.48 7.91
C SER A 18 10.70 5.52 7.31
N HIS A 19 10.39 5.41 6.00
CA HIS A 19 9.54 6.35 5.29
C HIS A 19 8.64 5.67 4.25
N ILE A 20 7.38 6.09 4.19
CA ILE A 20 6.38 5.64 3.20
C ILE A 20 6.83 5.94 1.77
N ALA A 21 7.57 7.03 1.53
CA ALA A 21 8.10 7.36 0.22
C ALA A 21 9.13 6.33 -0.28
N HIS A 22 9.96 5.80 0.62
CA HIS A 22 10.91 4.73 0.29
C HIS A 22 10.16 3.43 0.01
N MET A 23 9.21 3.08 0.87
CA MET A 23 8.31 1.93 0.68
C MET A 23 7.58 2.03 -0.67
N SER A 24 7.01 3.19 -1.03
CA SER A 24 6.29 3.38 -2.28
C SER A 24 7.17 3.20 -3.52
N LYS A 25 8.43 3.67 -3.48
CA LYS A 25 9.39 3.45 -4.57
C LYS A 25 9.73 1.97 -4.72
N VAL A 26 10.01 1.29 -3.61
CA VAL A 26 10.33 -0.16 -3.61
C VAL A 26 9.11 -0.97 -4.05
N PHE A 27 7.93 -0.64 -3.54
CA PHE A 27 6.67 -1.29 -3.87
C PHE A 27 6.35 -1.14 -5.35
N LYS A 28 6.46 0.08 -5.91
CA LYS A 28 6.27 0.31 -7.34
C LYS A 28 7.31 -0.43 -8.18
N LYS A 29 8.56 -0.53 -7.72
CA LYS A 29 9.60 -1.30 -8.43
C LYS A 29 9.31 -2.80 -8.41
N HIS A 30 8.75 -3.32 -7.33
CA HIS A 30 8.50 -4.75 -7.14
C HIS A 30 7.18 -5.21 -7.77
N TYR A 31 6.10 -4.46 -7.57
CA TYR A 31 4.75 -4.78 -8.04
C TYR A 31 4.36 -4.06 -9.34
N GLY A 32 5.12 -3.04 -9.76
CA GLY A 32 4.85 -2.26 -10.98
C GLY A 32 3.85 -1.11 -10.81
N HIS A 33 3.13 -1.05 -9.68
CA HIS A 33 2.13 -0.01 -9.40
C HIS A 33 2.28 0.54 -7.98
N ALA A 34 1.80 1.75 -7.72
CA ALA A 34 1.92 2.39 -6.42
C ALA A 34 0.99 1.72 -5.38
N PRO A 35 1.38 1.71 -4.09
CA PRO A 35 0.53 1.19 -3.01
C PRO A 35 -0.83 1.91 -2.91
N SER A 36 -0.88 3.20 -3.26
CA SER A 36 -2.11 3.99 -3.30
C SER A 36 -3.11 3.47 -4.33
N GLU A 37 -2.64 2.94 -5.47
CA GLU A 37 -3.49 2.39 -6.53
C GLU A 37 -4.15 1.06 -6.10
N LEU A 38 -3.51 0.30 -5.20
CA LEU A 38 -4.12 -0.90 -4.62
C LEU A 38 -5.31 -0.58 -3.72
N ARG A 39 -5.24 0.54 -2.98
CA ARG A 39 -6.33 0.94 -2.07
C ARG A 39 -7.52 1.51 -2.83
N ASP A 40 -7.29 2.24 -3.92
CA ASP A 40 -8.37 2.75 -4.77
C ASP A 40 -9.11 1.63 -5.52
N LYS A 41 -8.39 0.59 -5.98
CA LYS A 41 -9.02 -0.56 -6.63
C LYS A 41 -10.00 -1.33 -5.73
N ASN A 42 -9.81 -1.31 -4.41
CA ASN A 42 -10.74 -1.92 -3.46
C ASN A 42 -11.94 -1.01 -3.11
N LYS A 43 -11.88 0.29 -3.43
CA LYS A 43 -12.99 1.24 -3.19
C LYS A 43 -14.03 1.25 -4.30
N GLN A 44 -13.68 0.76 -5.48
CA GLN A 44 -14.57 0.73 -6.66
C GLN A 44 -15.33 -0.58 -6.86
N VAL A 45 -15.17 -1.58 -5.98
CA VAL A 45 -15.92 -2.85 -6.07
C VAL A 45 -17.27 -2.82 -5.33
N TYR A 46 -17.66 -1.66 -4.79
CA TYR A 46 -18.95 -1.43 -4.11
C TYR A 46 -19.58 -0.08 -4.50
N ALA A 47 -19.54 0.28 -5.79
CA ALA A 47 -20.38 1.37 -6.33
C ALA A 47 -21.50 0.77 -7.19
#